data_AF-A0A3M9NAP6-F1
#
_entry.id   AF-A0A3M9NAP6-F1
#
_cell.length_a   1.000
_cell.length_b   1.000
_cell.length_c   1.000
_cell.angle_alpha   90.00
_cell.angle_beta   90.00
_cell.angle_gamma   90.00
#
_symmetry.space_group_name_H-M   'P 1'
#
loop_
_entity.id
_entity.type
_entity.pdbx_description
1 polymer ?
#
loop_
_entity_poly.entity_id
_entity_poly.type
_entity_poly.pdbx_seq_one_letter_code
_entity_poly.pdbx_strand_id
1 'polypeptide(L)'
;MKRFAFPLISFLLISCFADAQYKSYKISVKGDTINAIDHNGLKQGKWVIHVDPLRGEPGYEEEGIFENDKREGTWRKYTLEGDFIAFENYKHGDKDGKWQFFTRFGDLLREENWRAYNPDQPYDTIPVYGTGNNEIISYKVVKAEPYSVKDGTWNYYENGRIVKSEEYDRGHLLQPAKTEPVATEEPMKKIVPKEVQEYREKNSKKKTIKVIDGSTSY
;
A
#
# COMPACT_ATOMS: atom_id res chain seq x y z
N MET A 1 64.63 -30.91 36.35
CA MET A 1 64.36 -29.56 35.81
C MET A 1 63.23 -29.67 34.78
N LYS A 2 62.02 -29.26 35.15
CA LYS A 2 60.84 -29.30 34.27
C LYS A 2 60.86 -28.07 33.36
N ARG A 3 60.93 -28.26 32.04
CA ARG A 3 60.78 -27.17 31.06
C ARG A 3 59.32 -27.16 30.61
N PHE A 4 58.61 -26.11 31.02
CA PHE A 4 57.28 -25.78 30.53
C PHE A 4 57.41 -25.32 29.08
N ALA A 5 56.88 -26.10 28.14
CA ALA A 5 56.64 -25.65 26.77
C ALA A 5 55.19 -25.17 26.69
N PHE A 6 55.02 -23.85 26.56
CA PHE A 6 53.75 -23.17 26.31
C PHE A 6 53.07 -23.72 25.04
N PRO A 7 51.76 -23.98 25.04
CA PRO A 7 51.05 -24.25 23.80
C PRO A 7 50.97 -22.95 22.99
N LEU A 8 51.57 -22.97 21.79
CA LEU A 8 51.42 -21.96 20.76
C LEU A 8 49.94 -21.92 20.36
N ILE A 9 49.18 -20.98 20.92
CA ILE A 9 47.81 -20.67 20.50
C ILE A 9 47.91 -20.19 19.05
N SER A 10 47.59 -21.09 18.12
CA SER A 10 47.41 -20.77 16.71
C SER A 10 46.23 -19.82 16.59
N PHE A 11 46.54 -18.53 16.45
CA PHE A 11 45.60 -17.45 16.22
C PHE A 11 44.86 -17.73 14.90
N LEU A 12 43.64 -18.26 15.00
CA LEU A 12 42.72 -18.43 13.89
C LEU A 12 42.32 -17.03 13.41
N LEU A 13 43.07 -16.47 12.45
CA LEU A 13 42.68 -15.28 11.71
C LEU A 13 41.44 -15.61 10.88
N ILE A 14 40.27 -15.46 11.48
CA ILE A 14 39.01 -15.30 10.75
C ILE A 14 39.11 -13.92 10.08
N SER A 15 39.67 -13.89 8.88
CA SER A 15 39.49 -12.78 7.96
C SER A 15 38.03 -12.82 7.48
N CYS A 16 37.13 -12.28 8.29
CA CYS A 16 35.86 -11.78 7.78
C CYS A 16 36.21 -10.65 6.81
N PHE A 17 36.27 -10.96 5.52
CA PHE A 17 36.20 -9.94 4.47
C PHE A 17 34.83 -9.28 4.60
N ALA A 18 34.76 -8.22 5.39
CA ALA A 18 33.62 -7.31 5.44
C ALA A 18 33.71 -6.37 4.22
N ASP A 19 33.63 -6.94 3.02
CA ASP A 19 33.48 -6.16 1.79
C ASP A 19 32.01 -5.79 1.62
N ALA A 20 31.61 -4.75 2.35
CA ALA A 20 30.39 -4.01 2.07
C ALA A 20 30.62 -2.52 2.34
N GLN A 21 31.72 -1.98 1.82
CA GLN A 21 31.91 -0.54 1.81
C GLN A 21 31.25 0.05 0.56
N TYR A 22 30.51 1.15 0.72
CA TYR A 22 29.99 1.88 -0.43
C TYR A 22 31.14 2.53 -1.21
N LYS A 23 31.02 2.59 -2.55
CA LYS A 23 31.95 3.32 -3.42
C LYS A 23 31.97 4.81 -3.10
N SER A 24 30.82 5.38 -2.78
CA SER A 24 30.70 6.76 -2.29
C SER A 24 29.44 6.91 -1.45
N TYR A 25 29.48 7.77 -0.45
CA TYR A 25 28.32 8.13 0.38
C TYR A 25 28.53 9.52 1.00
N LYS A 26 27.47 10.08 1.57
CA LYS A 26 27.51 11.28 2.41
C LYS A 26 27.02 10.92 3.82
N ILE A 27 27.51 11.63 4.82
CA ILE A 27 27.00 11.53 6.19
C ILE A 27 26.09 12.73 6.44
N SER A 28 24.86 12.46 6.86
CA SER A 28 23.89 13.50 7.23
C SER A 28 24.28 14.15 8.56
N VAL A 29 23.68 15.29 8.86
CA VAL A 29 23.89 15.98 10.15
C VAL A 29 23.52 15.10 11.36
N LYS A 30 22.63 14.11 11.17
CA LYS A 30 22.22 13.15 12.20
C LYS A 30 23.17 11.94 12.32
N GLY A 31 24.23 11.89 11.53
CA GLY A 31 25.16 10.75 11.46
C GLY A 31 24.67 9.59 10.58
N ASP A 32 23.54 9.72 9.90
CA ASP A 32 23.05 8.71 8.98
C ASP A 32 23.86 8.69 7.68
N THR A 33 24.13 7.50 7.14
CA THR A 33 24.67 7.36 5.78
C THR A 33 23.57 7.61 4.76
N ILE A 34 23.79 8.58 3.88
CA ILE A 34 22.86 8.97 2.81
C ILE A 34 23.59 9.04 1.46
N ASN A 35 22.83 8.98 0.36
CA ASN A 35 23.34 9.12 -1.01
C ASN A 35 24.46 8.11 -1.30
N ALA A 36 24.26 6.86 -0.86
CA ALA A 36 25.24 5.80 -1.00
C ALA A 36 25.16 5.14 -2.38
N ILE A 37 26.32 4.93 -2.99
CA ILE A 37 26.50 4.24 -4.27
C ILE A 37 27.38 3.01 -4.02
N ASP A 38 26.95 1.85 -4.48
CA ASP A 38 27.71 0.60 -4.36
C ASP A 38 28.84 0.49 -5.40
N HIS A 39 29.58 -0.63 -5.36
CA HIS A 39 30.66 -0.89 -6.31
C HIS A 39 30.17 -1.09 -7.76
N ASN A 40 28.91 -1.50 -7.94
CA ASN A 40 28.28 -1.65 -9.25
C ASN A 40 27.81 -0.29 -9.81
N GLY A 41 27.89 0.78 -9.02
CA GLY A 41 27.44 2.12 -9.40
C GLY A 41 25.96 2.36 -9.14
N LEU A 42 25.28 1.46 -8.43
CA LEU A 42 23.85 1.56 -8.14
C LEU A 42 23.63 2.31 -6.81
N LYS A 43 22.56 3.09 -6.74
CA LYS A 43 22.10 3.79 -5.55
C LYS A 43 21.52 2.80 -4.54
N GLN A 44 21.93 2.94 -3.29
CA GLN A 44 21.49 2.11 -2.16
C GLN A 44 21.12 2.96 -0.95
N GLY A 45 20.18 2.47 -0.14
CA GLY A 45 19.85 3.01 1.18
C GLY A 45 19.14 4.35 1.16
N LYS A 46 19.31 5.15 2.23
CA LYS A 46 18.69 6.46 2.37
C LYS A 46 19.25 7.45 1.36
N TRP A 47 18.39 8.21 0.71
CA TRP A 47 18.77 9.23 -0.27
C TRP A 47 18.03 10.53 -0.04
N VAL A 48 18.70 11.61 -0.39
CA VAL A 48 18.16 12.96 -0.46
C VAL A 48 18.51 13.51 -1.84
N ILE A 49 17.47 13.85 -2.59
CA ILE A 49 17.52 14.42 -3.93
C ILE A 49 17.13 15.90 -3.81
N HIS A 50 18.01 16.77 -4.28
CA HIS A 50 17.74 18.21 -4.38
C HIS A 50 17.52 18.55 -5.86
N VAL A 51 16.44 19.27 -6.15
CA VAL A 51 16.09 19.73 -7.49
C VAL A 51 15.94 21.25 -7.48
N ASP A 52 16.79 21.93 -8.21
CA ASP A 52 16.77 23.39 -8.32
C ASP A 52 15.53 23.89 -9.09
N PRO A 53 15.05 25.11 -8.80
CA PRO A 53 13.97 25.72 -9.57
C PRO A 53 14.41 25.95 -11.02
N LEU A 54 13.55 25.59 -11.98
CA LEU A 54 13.89 25.68 -13.39
C LEU A 54 12.70 26.20 -14.21
N ARG A 55 12.93 27.30 -14.96
CA ARG A 55 11.94 27.88 -15.90
C ARG A 55 10.57 28.20 -15.29
N GLY A 56 10.54 28.62 -14.03
CA GLY A 56 9.31 28.96 -13.33
C GLY A 56 8.69 27.79 -12.57
N GLU A 57 9.19 26.56 -12.75
CA GLU A 57 8.84 25.43 -11.89
C GLU A 57 9.58 25.58 -10.55
N PRO A 58 8.88 25.49 -9.41
CA PRO A 58 9.51 25.54 -8.10
C PRO A 58 10.42 24.32 -7.92
N GLY A 59 11.58 24.56 -7.31
CA GLY A 59 12.45 23.48 -6.87
C GLY A 59 11.87 22.74 -5.67
N TYR A 60 12.43 21.57 -5.37
CA TYR A 60 11.99 20.73 -4.26
C TYR A 60 13.12 19.82 -3.79
N GLU A 61 12.95 19.27 -2.60
CA GLU A 61 13.79 18.21 -2.06
C GLU A 61 12.95 16.95 -1.83
N GLU A 62 13.52 15.78 -2.11
CA GLU A 62 12.89 14.49 -1.88
C GLU A 62 13.82 13.59 -1.09
N GLU A 63 13.29 12.91 -0.08
CA GLU A 63 14.03 11.90 0.67
C GLU A 63 13.28 10.57 0.74
N GLY A 64 14.04 9.48 0.70
CA GLY A 64 13.49 8.13 0.72
C GLY A 64 14.58 7.08 0.64
N ILE A 65 14.21 5.88 0.20
CA ILE A 65 15.12 4.73 0.12
C ILE A 65 15.26 4.30 -1.34
N PHE A 66 16.51 4.05 -1.75
CA PHE A 66 16.82 3.33 -2.97
C PHE A 66 17.27 1.91 -2.66
N GLU A 67 16.86 0.98 -3.52
CA GLU A 67 17.36 -0.38 -3.58
C GLU A 67 17.76 -0.67 -5.03
N ASN A 68 19.05 -0.85 -5.30
CA ASN A 68 19.58 -1.11 -6.64
C ASN A 68 19.06 -0.12 -7.71
N ASP A 69 19.25 1.18 -7.49
CA ASP A 69 18.75 2.28 -8.35
C ASP A 69 17.23 2.46 -8.42
N LYS A 70 16.44 1.64 -7.73
CA LYS A 70 14.99 1.72 -7.71
C LYS A 70 14.50 2.38 -6.43
N ARG A 71 13.54 3.31 -6.54
CA ARG A 71 12.86 3.89 -5.38
C ARG A 71 12.05 2.80 -4.68
N GLU A 72 12.18 2.72 -3.37
CA GLU A 72 11.49 1.74 -2.54
C GLU A 72 10.88 2.40 -1.30
N GLY A 73 9.71 1.93 -0.89
CA GLY A 73 8.99 2.39 0.30
C GLY A 73 8.49 3.83 0.19
N THR A 74 8.36 4.47 1.35
CA THR A 74 7.82 5.82 1.47
C THR A 74 8.89 6.88 1.22
N TRP A 75 8.58 7.75 0.27
CA TRP A 75 9.30 8.95 -0.10
C TRP A 75 8.55 10.18 0.40
N ARG A 76 9.32 11.16 0.85
CA ARG A 76 8.83 12.42 1.39
C ARG A 76 9.36 13.56 0.55
N LYS A 77 8.46 14.47 0.17
CA LYS A 77 8.78 15.62 -0.67
C LYS A 77 8.55 16.91 0.09
N TYR A 78 9.50 17.83 -0.06
CA TYR A 78 9.56 19.12 0.60
C TYR A 78 9.79 20.23 -0.43
N THR A 79 9.30 21.44 -0.16
CA THR A 79 9.77 22.64 -0.88
C THR A 79 11.22 22.93 -0.50
N LEU A 80 11.90 23.78 -1.28
CA LEU A 80 13.25 24.25 -0.92
C LEU A 80 13.28 25.08 0.38
N GLU A 81 12.13 25.56 0.83
CA GLU A 81 11.98 26.27 2.12
C GLU A 81 11.79 25.29 3.29
N GLY A 82 11.62 24.00 3.03
CA GLY A 82 11.43 22.93 4.02
C GLY A 82 9.97 22.59 4.33
N ASP A 83 9.01 23.19 3.63
CA ASP A 83 7.58 22.88 3.82
C ASP A 83 7.26 21.50 3.23
N PHE A 84 6.56 20.67 3.99
CA PHE A 84 6.20 19.32 3.55
C PHE A 84 5.05 19.36 2.53
N ILE A 85 5.22 18.72 1.37
CA ILE A 85 4.26 18.80 0.26
C ILE A 85 3.75 17.46 -0.27
N ALA A 86 4.45 16.34 -0.05
CA ALA A 86 3.93 15.04 -0.46
C ALA A 86 4.50 13.83 0.30
N PHE A 87 3.65 12.82 0.49
CA PHE A 87 4.04 11.43 0.72
C PHE A 87 3.81 10.64 -0.57
N GLU A 88 4.85 9.97 -1.04
CA GLU A 88 4.82 9.13 -2.23
C GLU A 88 5.29 7.74 -1.83
N ASN A 89 4.64 6.69 -2.30
CA ASN A 89 5.03 5.32 -2.01
C ASN A 89 5.48 4.63 -3.29
N TYR A 90 6.59 3.89 -3.20
CA TYR A 90 7.21 3.24 -4.35
C TYR A 90 7.52 1.79 -4.03
N LYS A 91 7.49 0.96 -5.06
CA LYS A 91 7.90 -0.44 -5.01
C LYS A 91 8.60 -0.80 -6.31
N HIS A 92 9.81 -1.31 -6.21
CA HIS A 92 10.67 -1.65 -7.35
C HIS A 92 10.87 -0.51 -8.36
N GLY A 93 10.81 0.74 -7.89
CA GLY A 93 10.96 1.94 -8.71
C GLY A 93 9.65 2.47 -9.30
N ASP A 94 8.57 1.70 -9.21
CA ASP A 94 7.24 2.07 -9.66
C ASP A 94 6.43 2.68 -8.51
N LYS A 95 5.44 3.52 -8.82
CA LYS A 95 4.48 4.05 -7.85
C LYS A 95 3.60 2.92 -7.30
N ASP A 96 3.49 2.85 -5.98
CA ASP A 96 2.71 1.84 -5.28
C ASP A 96 1.96 2.44 -4.10
N GLY A 97 0.76 1.95 -3.81
CA GLY A 97 -0.04 2.36 -2.67
C GLY A 97 -0.48 3.82 -2.68
N LYS A 98 -0.80 4.31 -1.47
CA LYS A 98 -1.39 5.63 -1.27
C LYS A 98 -0.34 6.74 -1.38
N TRP A 99 -0.61 7.73 -2.20
CA TRP A 99 0.13 8.97 -2.32
C TRP A 99 -0.73 10.11 -1.77
N GLN A 100 -0.13 11.03 -1.04
CA GLN A 100 -0.82 12.16 -0.43
C GLN A 100 -0.08 13.44 -0.77
N PHE A 101 -0.80 14.44 -1.25
CA PHE A 101 -0.27 15.75 -1.60
C PHE A 101 -0.89 16.80 -0.69
N PHE A 102 -0.08 17.76 -0.26
CA PHE A 102 -0.45 18.77 0.71
C PHE A 102 -0.22 20.17 0.13
N THR A 103 -1.01 21.14 0.57
CA THR A 103 -0.72 22.56 0.35
C THR A 103 0.54 22.95 1.13
N ARG A 104 1.11 24.12 0.80
CA ARG A 104 2.16 24.73 1.62
C ARG A 104 1.74 24.95 3.08
N PHE A 105 0.45 25.07 3.36
CA PHE A 105 -0.10 25.24 4.69
C PHE A 105 -0.37 23.91 5.43
N GLY A 106 -0.11 22.77 4.78
CA GLY A 106 -0.30 21.43 5.35
C GLY A 106 -1.70 20.84 5.15
N ASP A 107 -2.60 21.53 4.45
CA ASP A 107 -3.92 20.98 4.12
C ASP A 107 -3.79 19.90 3.05
N LEU A 108 -4.49 18.78 3.23
CA LEU A 108 -4.53 17.72 2.24
C LEU A 108 -5.21 18.25 0.97
N LEU A 109 -4.53 18.13 -0.18
CA LEU A 109 -5.04 18.51 -1.50
C LEU A 109 -5.61 17.32 -2.25
N ARG A 110 -4.89 16.20 -2.20
CA ARG A 110 -5.20 15.03 -3.03
C ARG A 110 -4.63 13.78 -2.40
N GLU A 111 -5.45 12.75 -2.34
CA GLU A 111 -5.01 11.37 -2.14
C GLU A 111 -5.15 10.62 -3.44
N GLU A 112 -4.07 9.98 -3.87
CA GLU A 112 -4.07 9.06 -5.00
C GLU A 112 -3.72 7.67 -4.49
N ASN A 113 -4.18 6.65 -5.19
CA ASN A 113 -3.77 5.29 -4.91
C ASN A 113 -3.29 4.61 -6.20
N TRP A 114 -2.13 3.98 -6.09
CA TRP A 114 -1.39 3.43 -7.20
C TRP A 114 -1.13 1.96 -6.96
N ARG A 115 -0.97 1.20 -8.03
CA ARG A 115 -0.56 -0.20 -7.98
C ARG A 115 0.68 -0.35 -8.84
N ALA A 116 1.80 -0.74 -8.22
CA ALA A 116 3.02 -1.05 -8.95
C ALA A 116 2.91 -2.39 -9.68
N TYR A 117 3.75 -2.56 -10.70
CA TYR A 117 3.92 -3.83 -11.37
C TYR A 117 4.52 -4.86 -10.42
N ASN A 118 3.87 -6.02 -10.31
CA ASN A 118 4.40 -7.14 -9.55
C ASN A 118 5.10 -8.13 -10.50
N PRO A 119 6.43 -8.27 -10.46
CA PRO A 119 7.14 -9.23 -11.32
C PRO A 119 6.77 -10.68 -11.04
N ASP A 120 6.34 -11.00 -9.81
CA ASP A 120 5.90 -12.36 -9.44
C ASP A 120 4.53 -12.71 -10.03
N GLN A 121 3.76 -11.70 -10.44
CA GLN A 121 2.43 -11.85 -11.05
C GLN A 121 2.39 -11.13 -12.40
N PRO A 122 3.04 -11.71 -13.44
CA PRO A 122 3.22 -11.06 -14.73
C PRO A 122 1.94 -11.03 -15.59
N TYR A 123 0.79 -11.44 -15.06
CA TYR A 123 -0.49 -11.49 -15.74
C TYR A 123 -1.59 -10.86 -14.88
N ASP A 124 -2.47 -10.08 -15.51
CA ASP A 124 -3.64 -9.47 -14.90
C ASP A 124 -4.93 -9.95 -15.60
N THR A 125 -6.06 -9.97 -14.90
CA THR A 125 -7.35 -10.46 -15.41
C THR A 125 -8.33 -9.31 -15.61
N ILE A 126 -8.51 -8.85 -16.85
CA ILE A 126 -9.41 -7.74 -17.15
C ILE A 126 -10.84 -8.28 -17.37
N PRO A 127 -11.86 -7.75 -16.68
CA PRO A 127 -13.25 -8.09 -16.95
C PRO A 127 -13.68 -7.54 -18.31
N VAL A 128 -14.24 -8.40 -19.15
CA VAL A 128 -14.86 -8.02 -20.43
C VAL A 128 -16.35 -7.82 -20.20
N TYR A 129 -16.78 -6.57 -20.30
CA TYR A 129 -18.18 -6.19 -20.11
C TYR A 129 -19.01 -6.45 -21.38
N GLY A 130 -20.24 -6.91 -21.17
CA GLY A 130 -21.24 -7.12 -22.22
C GLY A 130 -22.01 -5.88 -22.64
N THR A 131 -22.99 -6.06 -23.53
CA THR A 131 -23.90 -5.00 -23.98
C THR A 131 -24.96 -4.62 -22.92
N GLY A 132 -25.09 -5.42 -21.85
CA GLY A 132 -25.97 -5.14 -20.72
C GLY A 132 -25.39 -4.14 -19.70
N ASN A 133 -26.18 -3.81 -18.69
CA ASN A 133 -25.78 -2.94 -17.58
C ASN A 133 -24.67 -3.60 -16.74
N ASN A 134 -23.40 -3.34 -17.08
CA ASN A 134 -22.21 -3.74 -16.31
C ASN A 134 -22.04 -5.26 -16.09
N GLU A 135 -22.62 -6.10 -16.96
CA GLU A 135 -22.49 -7.56 -16.90
C GLU A 135 -21.08 -8.00 -17.33
N ILE A 136 -20.39 -8.76 -16.48
CA ILE A 136 -19.07 -9.32 -16.78
C ILE A 136 -19.26 -10.68 -17.48
N ILE A 137 -18.97 -10.73 -18.77
CA ILE A 137 -19.16 -11.95 -19.59
C ILE A 137 -17.98 -12.91 -19.41
N SER A 138 -16.76 -12.38 -19.33
CA SER A 138 -15.56 -13.19 -19.19
C SER A 138 -14.41 -12.38 -18.61
N TYR A 139 -13.40 -13.07 -18.08
CA TYR A 139 -12.13 -12.45 -17.72
C TYR A 139 -11.09 -12.80 -18.79
N LYS A 140 -10.44 -11.78 -19.34
CA LYS A 140 -9.32 -11.96 -20.27
C LYS A 140 -8.02 -11.77 -19.50
N VAL A 141 -7.18 -12.81 -19.49
CA VAL A 141 -5.82 -12.71 -18.96
C VAL A 141 -4.96 -11.93 -19.94
N VAL A 142 -4.41 -10.80 -19.50
CA VAL A 142 -3.50 -9.94 -20.25
C VAL A 142 -2.16 -9.93 -19.52
N LYS A 143 -1.05 -9.79 -20.26
CA LYS A 143 0.26 -9.61 -19.65
C LYS A 143 0.27 -8.29 -18.89
N ALA A 144 0.62 -8.33 -17.61
CA ALA A 144 0.75 -7.13 -16.80
C ALA A 144 1.91 -6.28 -17.35
N GLU A 145 1.65 -5.00 -17.54
CA GLU A 145 2.61 -4.06 -18.10
C GLU A 145 3.53 -3.53 -16.99
N PRO A 146 4.82 -3.28 -17.27
CA PRO A 146 5.81 -2.87 -16.27
C PRO A 146 5.70 -1.37 -15.94
N TYR A 147 4.50 -0.91 -15.62
CA TYR A 147 4.24 0.47 -15.21
C TYR A 147 3.16 0.52 -14.12
N SER A 148 3.15 1.60 -13.34
CA SER A 148 2.13 1.81 -12.31
C SER A 148 0.77 2.19 -12.90
N VAL A 149 -0.28 1.49 -12.47
CA VAL A 149 -1.66 1.82 -12.82
C VAL A 149 -2.35 2.54 -11.66
N LYS A 150 -3.31 3.41 -11.96
CA LYS A 150 -4.20 3.99 -10.95
C LYS A 150 -5.07 2.90 -10.37
N ASP A 151 -5.23 2.82 -9.06
CA ASP A 151 -5.99 1.74 -8.44
C ASP A 151 -6.58 2.18 -7.11
N GLY A 152 -7.83 1.84 -6.83
CA GLY A 152 -8.60 2.26 -5.66
C GLY A 152 -9.10 3.72 -5.73
N THR A 153 -9.51 4.23 -4.57
CA THR A 153 -10.14 5.55 -4.44
C THR A 153 -9.13 6.70 -4.48
N TRP A 154 -9.41 7.66 -5.35
CA TRP A 154 -8.70 8.93 -5.47
C TRP A 154 -9.58 10.06 -4.96
N ASN A 155 -9.12 10.78 -3.95
CA ASN A 155 -9.88 11.84 -3.32
C ASN A 155 -9.21 13.19 -3.56
N TYR A 156 -10.00 14.18 -3.92
CA TYR A 156 -9.58 15.57 -4.10
C TYR A 156 -10.25 16.42 -3.05
N TYR A 157 -9.45 17.28 -2.43
CA TYR A 157 -9.87 18.08 -1.28
C TYR A 157 -9.78 19.56 -1.63
N GLU A 158 -10.77 20.32 -1.18
CA GLU A 158 -10.76 21.78 -1.21
C GLU A 158 -11.19 22.26 0.17
N ASN A 159 -10.37 23.08 0.82
CA ASN A 159 -10.61 23.58 2.18
C ASN A 159 -10.93 22.46 3.19
N GLY A 160 -10.23 21.33 3.09
CA GLY A 160 -10.38 20.17 3.97
C GLY A 160 -11.62 19.29 3.72
N ARG A 161 -12.43 19.58 2.70
CA ARG A 161 -13.59 18.75 2.32
C ARG A 161 -13.32 18.04 1.00
N ILE A 162 -13.81 16.80 0.87
CA ILE A 162 -13.74 16.07 -0.39
C ILE A 162 -14.70 16.74 -1.39
N VAL A 163 -14.13 17.29 -2.46
CA VAL A 163 -14.89 17.87 -3.58
C VAL A 163 -15.10 16.88 -4.72
N LYS A 164 -14.23 15.88 -4.82
CA LYS A 164 -14.29 14.86 -5.85
C LYS A 164 -13.72 13.55 -5.32
N SER A 165 -14.39 12.45 -5.63
CA SER A 165 -13.91 11.10 -5.37
C SER A 165 -14.05 10.29 -6.65
N GLU A 166 -12.97 9.61 -7.05
CA GLU A 166 -12.90 8.76 -8.23
C GLU A 166 -12.46 7.37 -7.81
N GLU A 167 -13.19 6.33 -8.22
CA GLU A 167 -12.80 4.95 -7.94
C GLU A 167 -12.16 4.34 -9.19
N TYR A 168 -10.95 3.81 -9.05
CA TYR A 168 -10.24 3.14 -10.15
C TYR A 168 -10.08 1.65 -9.86
N ASP A 169 -10.28 0.81 -10.86
CA ASP A 169 -9.83 -0.59 -10.85
C ASP A 169 -8.79 -0.77 -11.95
N ARG A 170 -7.52 -0.98 -11.58
CA ARG A 170 -6.42 -1.27 -12.52
C ARG A 170 -6.35 -0.32 -13.72
N GLY A 171 -6.45 0.97 -13.45
CA GLY A 171 -6.38 2.07 -14.41
C GLY A 171 -7.73 2.48 -15.01
N HIS A 172 -8.77 1.67 -14.84
CA HIS A 172 -10.12 1.98 -15.35
C HIS A 172 -10.92 2.75 -14.30
N LEU A 173 -11.39 3.94 -14.68
CA LEU A 173 -12.31 4.72 -13.86
C LEU A 173 -13.67 4.00 -13.79
N LEU A 174 -14.07 3.58 -12.61
CA LEU A 174 -15.41 3.08 -12.35
C LEU A 174 -16.35 4.28 -12.32
N GLN A 175 -17.31 4.32 -13.25
CA GLN A 175 -18.38 5.31 -13.15
C GLN A 175 -19.18 5.01 -11.88
N PRO A 176 -19.60 6.05 -11.13
CA PRO A 176 -20.55 5.83 -10.07
C PRO A 176 -21.75 5.12 -10.70
N ALA A 177 -22.11 3.94 -10.17
CA ALA A 177 -23.31 3.26 -10.59
C ALA A 177 -24.42 4.31 -10.63
N LYS A 178 -25.10 4.48 -11.78
CA LYS A 178 -26.33 5.27 -11.82
C LYS A 178 -27.20 4.68 -10.73
N THR A 179 -27.35 5.41 -9.63
CA THR A 179 -28.37 5.14 -8.65
C THR A 179 -29.68 5.43 -9.38
N GLU A 180 -30.20 4.41 -10.06
CA GLU A 180 -31.64 4.24 -10.08
C GLU A 180 -32.07 4.35 -8.61
N PRO A 181 -33.09 5.18 -8.29
CA PRO A 181 -33.53 5.35 -6.92
C PRO A 181 -33.72 3.95 -6.36
N VAL A 182 -32.93 3.62 -5.33
CA VAL A 182 -33.05 2.38 -4.59
C VAL A 182 -34.51 2.31 -4.18
N ALA A 183 -35.27 1.47 -4.88
CA ALA A 183 -36.57 1.05 -4.41
C ALA A 183 -36.30 0.53 -3.01
N THR A 184 -36.87 1.21 -2.03
CA THR A 184 -36.83 0.89 -0.61
C THR A 184 -36.67 -0.61 -0.46
N GLU A 185 -35.46 -1.07 -0.10
CA GLU A 185 -35.25 -2.48 0.13
C GLU A 185 -36.23 -2.86 1.24
N GLU A 186 -37.29 -3.59 0.89
CA GLU A 186 -38.10 -4.26 1.90
C GLU A 186 -37.11 -5.06 2.75
N PRO A 187 -37.09 -4.87 4.08
CA PRO A 187 -36.12 -5.53 4.92
C PRO A 187 -36.21 -7.03 4.66
N MET A 188 -35.09 -7.63 4.24
CA MET A 188 -34.96 -9.06 3.93
C MET A 188 -35.92 -9.86 4.81
N LYS A 189 -36.92 -10.49 4.20
CA LYS A 189 -37.78 -11.45 4.91
C LYS A 189 -36.84 -12.47 5.53
N LYS A 190 -36.66 -12.41 6.85
CA LYS A 190 -35.91 -13.41 7.61
C LYS A 190 -36.48 -14.76 7.21
N ILE A 191 -35.70 -15.54 6.45
CA ILE A 191 -36.08 -16.90 6.09
C ILE A 191 -35.94 -17.70 7.38
N VAL A 192 -37.05 -17.77 8.13
CA VAL A 192 -37.13 -18.58 9.33
C VAL A 192 -37.04 -20.03 8.87
N PRO A 193 -36.04 -20.82 9.32
CA PRO A 193 -35.91 -22.22 8.95
C PRO A 193 -37.21 -22.99 9.20
N LYS A 194 -37.53 -23.94 8.32
CA LYS A 194 -38.81 -24.67 8.35
C LYS A 194 -39.04 -25.36 9.71
N GLU A 195 -37.98 -25.83 10.39
CA GLU A 195 -38.11 -26.43 11.72
C GLU A 195 -38.62 -25.43 12.79
N VAL A 196 -38.23 -24.15 12.69
CA VAL A 196 -38.66 -23.11 13.64
C VAL A 196 -40.11 -22.71 13.41
N GLN A 197 -40.58 -22.75 12.15
CA GLN A 197 -41.98 -22.52 11.80
C GLN A 197 -42.86 -23.65 12.34
N GLU A 198 -42.47 -24.91 12.10
CA GLU A 198 -43.19 -26.09 12.59
C GLU A 198 -43.22 -26.17 14.13
N TYR A 199 -42.13 -25.79 14.81
CA TYR A 199 -42.08 -25.70 16.27
C TYR A 199 -43.05 -24.63 16.81
N ARG A 200 -43.14 -23.45 16.16
CA ARG A 200 -44.06 -22.38 16.56
C ARG A 200 -45.52 -22.79 16.35
N GLU A 201 -45.84 -23.41 15.22
CA GLU A 201 -47.19 -23.90 14.95
C GLU A 201 -47.63 -24.99 15.94
N LYS A 202 -46.78 -25.98 16.19
CA LYS A 202 -47.07 -27.10 17.12
C LYS A 202 -47.21 -26.65 18.58
N ASN A 203 -46.56 -25.55 18.97
CA ASN A 203 -46.61 -25.06 20.35
C ASN A 203 -47.52 -23.83 20.55
N SER A 204 -48.03 -23.22 19.47
CA SER A 204 -48.95 -22.06 19.53
C SER A 204 -50.23 -22.29 20.33
N LYS A 205 -50.68 -23.55 20.44
CA LYS A 205 -51.91 -23.94 21.17
C LYS A 205 -51.66 -24.40 22.61
N LYS A 206 -50.41 -24.44 23.08
CA LYS A 206 -50.07 -24.90 24.45
C LYS A 206 -49.92 -23.69 25.38
N LYS A 207 -50.74 -23.62 26.45
CA LYS A 207 -50.71 -22.54 27.45
C LYS A 207 -49.40 -22.47 28.27
N THR A 208 -48.61 -23.54 28.31
CA THR A 208 -47.31 -23.59 29.01
C THR A 208 -46.35 -24.52 28.27
N ILE A 209 -45.18 -24.00 27.89
CA ILE A 209 -44.07 -24.76 27.30
C ILE A 209 -43.00 -24.87 28.39
N LYS A 210 -42.74 -26.06 28.91
CA LYS A 210 -41.60 -26.30 29.80
C LYS A 210 -40.34 -26.42 28.95
N VAL A 211 -39.59 -25.33 28.84
CA VAL A 211 -38.21 -25.34 28.33
C VAL A 211 -37.33 -25.73 29.50
N ILE A 212 -36.67 -26.88 29.43
CA ILE A 212 -35.68 -27.28 30.43
C ILE A 212 -34.37 -26.63 30.00
N ASP A 213 -33.95 -25.61 30.75
CA ASP A 213 -32.63 -24.99 30.58
C ASP A 213 -31.60 -25.80 31.38
N GLY A 214 -30.47 -26.10 30.75
CA GLY A 214 -29.40 -26.95 31.29
C GLY A 214 -28.31 -26.16 32.01
N SER A 215 -28.67 -25.07 32.69
CA SER A 215 -27.71 -24.25 33.42
C SER A 215 -27.30 -24.90 34.74
N THR A 216 -26.10 -25.49 34.80
CA THR A 216 -25.44 -25.88 36.05
C THR A 216 -24.87 -24.62 36.71
N SER A 217 -25.47 -24.16 37.81
CA SER A 217 -24.89 -23.11 38.65
C SER A 217 -23.70 -23.67 39.44
N TYR A 218 -22.53 -23.04 39.36
CA TYR A 218 -21.40 -23.23 40.28
C TYR A 218 -21.49 -22.21 41.41
#